data_AF-A0A914Y3Q8-F1
#
_entry.id   AF-A0A914Y3Q8-F1
#
_cell.length_a   1.000
_cell.length_b   1.000
_cell.length_c   1.000
_cell.angle_alpha   90.00
_cell.angle_beta   90.00
_cell.angle_gamma   90.00
#
_symmetry.space_group_name_H-M   'P 1'
#
loop_
_entity.id
_entity.type
_entity.pdbx_description
1 polymer ?
#
loop_
_entity_poly.entity_id
_entity_poly.type
_entity_poly.pdbx_seq_one_letter_code
_entity_poly.pdbx_strand_id
1 'polypeptide(L)'
;MKSLPMSLLVPAFTRVPLPTATPDVFKKMDMVSQKITPYMNGVFTIREIANRVKIDAEIVERCVRQLIYCGTIILLPQFLYSNCYYTTEKFKIFIKAFITQKECCEFVKRKSCLPGPEARDILRLYGGLRPGWKLSNWHSRFNPRRQNVDERKLIQFGIYYGFVRKQEIYPVTLKPEETK
;
A
#
# COMPACT_ATOMS: atom_id res chain seq x y z
N MET A 1 26.93 0.98 12.94
CA MET A 1 25.63 1.60 12.63
C MET A 1 24.54 0.62 13.05
N LYS A 2 23.82 0.93 14.14
CA LYS A 2 22.78 0.05 14.70
C LYS A 2 21.69 -0.13 13.66
N SER A 3 21.48 -1.38 13.25
CA SER A 3 20.32 -1.79 12.48
C SER A 3 19.06 -1.32 13.21
N LEU A 4 18.26 -0.49 12.54
CA LEU A 4 16.88 -0.30 12.97
C LEU A 4 16.25 -1.70 13.01
N PRO A 5 15.71 -2.15 14.14
CA PRO A 5 15.08 -3.44 14.18
C PRO A 5 13.87 -3.37 13.23
N MET A 6 13.77 -4.32 12.29
CA MET A 6 12.57 -4.53 11.46
C MET A 6 11.34 -4.96 12.29
N SER A 7 11.31 -4.61 13.58
CA SER A 7 10.35 -5.08 14.56
C SER A 7 9.11 -4.20 14.68
N LEU A 8 9.01 -3.08 13.94
CA LEU A 8 7.83 -2.21 13.99
C LEU A 8 7.44 -1.62 12.62
N LEU A 9 6.35 -2.18 12.11
CA LEU A 9 5.35 -1.58 11.21
C LEU A 9 5.76 -1.21 9.78
N VAL A 10 5.55 -2.16 8.88
CA VAL A 10 5.07 -1.84 7.54
C VAL A 10 3.92 -2.80 7.22
N PRO A 11 2.71 -2.32 6.87
CA PRO A 11 1.64 -3.20 6.43
C PRO A 11 2.04 -3.87 5.11
N ALA A 12 2.34 -5.17 5.17
CA ALA A 12 2.77 -5.94 4.01
C ALA A 12 1.59 -6.23 3.08
N PHE A 13 1.69 -5.81 1.81
CA PHE A 13 0.74 -6.18 0.76
C PHE A 13 1.19 -7.45 0.06
N THR A 14 0.33 -8.46 0.08
CA THR A 14 0.37 -9.53 -0.94
C THR A 14 0.26 -8.91 -2.33
N ARG A 15 1.05 -9.41 -3.27
CA ARG A 15 1.24 -8.82 -4.62
C ARG A 15 0.01 -8.71 -5.51
N VAL A 16 -1.21 -9.01 -5.06
CA VAL A 16 -2.27 -9.30 -6.02
C VAL A 16 -3.51 -8.46 -5.69
N PRO A 17 -3.97 -7.56 -6.58
CA PRO A 17 -5.41 -7.34 -6.64
C PRO A 17 -6.08 -8.71 -6.82
N LEU A 18 -7.26 -8.86 -6.24
CA LEU A 18 -7.97 -10.13 -6.05
C LEU A 18 -8.46 -10.94 -7.29
N PRO A 19 -7.99 -10.83 -8.55
CA PRO A 19 -8.40 -11.79 -9.59
C PRO A 19 -7.31 -12.65 -10.28
N THR A 20 -6.00 -12.49 -10.03
CA THR A 20 -4.97 -13.15 -10.88
C THR A 20 -3.91 -13.95 -10.12
N ALA A 21 -4.19 -14.37 -8.89
CA ALA A 21 -3.34 -15.36 -8.23
C ALA A 21 -3.75 -16.75 -8.73
N THR A 22 -2.94 -17.34 -9.61
CA THR A 22 -3.16 -18.73 -10.05
C THR A 22 -3.09 -19.65 -8.82
N PRO A 23 -4.10 -20.49 -8.57
CA PRO A 23 -4.20 -21.30 -7.36
C PRO A 23 -3.05 -22.31 -7.20
N ASP A 24 -2.35 -22.62 -8.29
CA ASP A 24 -1.31 -23.65 -8.33
C ASP A 24 0.00 -23.24 -7.64
N VAL A 25 0.31 -21.94 -7.59
CA VAL A 25 1.54 -21.46 -6.92
C VAL A 25 1.47 -21.71 -5.42
N PHE A 26 0.30 -21.51 -4.81
CA PHE A 26 0.11 -21.68 -3.37
C PHE A 26 0.30 -23.13 -2.92
N LYS A 27 -0.08 -24.10 -3.75
CA LYS A 27 0.05 -25.53 -3.44
C LYS A 27 1.51 -25.98 -3.35
N LYS A 28 2.43 -25.28 -4.03
CA LYS A 28 3.86 -25.57 -4.03
C LYS A 28 4.63 -24.90 -2.88
N MET A 29 3.99 -24.00 -2.12
CA MET A 29 4.62 -23.29 -1.01
C MET A 29 4.67 -24.13 0.26
N ASP A 30 5.60 -23.79 1.15
CA ASP A 30 5.70 -24.39 2.49
C ASP A 30 4.40 -24.19 3.30
N MET A 31 4.07 -25.16 4.16
CA MET A 31 2.86 -25.11 5.00
C MET A 31 2.73 -23.81 5.82
N VAL A 32 3.86 -23.28 6.31
CA VAL A 32 3.90 -22.02 7.08
C VAL A 32 3.49 -20.84 6.20
N SER A 33 4.05 -20.76 4.99
CA SER A 33 3.75 -19.71 4.02
C SER A 33 2.30 -19.77 3.54
N GLN A 34 1.74 -20.96 3.36
CA GLN A 34 0.32 -21.15 3.05
C GLN A 34 -0.59 -20.62 4.16
N LYS A 35 -0.24 -20.87 5.44
CA LYS A 35 -1.01 -20.37 6.59
C LYS A 35 -0.95 -18.85 6.76
N ILE A 36 0.18 -18.22 6.43
CA ILE A 36 0.39 -16.78 6.60
C ILE A 36 -0.25 -15.97 5.46
N THR A 37 -0.23 -16.50 4.24
CA THR A 37 -0.79 -15.88 3.01
C THR A 37 -2.16 -15.21 3.17
N PRO A 38 -3.20 -15.87 3.71
CA PRO A 38 -4.54 -15.27 3.80
C PRO A 38 -4.61 -14.05 4.74
N TYR A 39 -3.67 -13.91 5.68
CA TYR A 39 -3.66 -12.82 6.64
C TYR A 39 -2.86 -11.60 6.17
N MET A 40 -2.14 -11.69 5.05
CA MET A 40 -1.33 -10.60 4.52
C MET A 40 -2.14 -9.66 3.63
N ASN A 41 -3.05 -8.93 4.27
CA ASN A 41 -3.95 -7.95 3.65
C ASN A 41 -3.43 -6.50 3.74
N GLY A 42 -2.19 -6.30 4.20
CA GLY A 42 -1.61 -4.98 4.43
C GLY A 42 -2.36 -4.16 5.47
N VAL A 43 -3.02 -4.81 6.42
CA VAL A 43 -3.61 -4.21 7.62
C VAL A 43 -2.93 -4.71 8.88
N PHE A 44 -2.74 -6.03 8.97
CA PHE A 44 -2.19 -6.64 10.16
C PHE A 44 -0.68 -6.47 10.23
N THR A 45 -0.19 -6.21 11.44
CA THR A 45 1.25 -6.22 11.75
C THR A 45 1.75 -7.66 11.82
N ILE A 46 3.05 -7.89 11.58
CA ILE A 46 3.69 -9.22 11.69
C ILE A 46 3.33 -9.91 13.02
N ARG A 47 3.34 -9.17 14.15
CA ARG A 47 2.95 -9.69 15.47
C ARG A 47 1.48 -10.13 15.55
N GLU A 48 0.57 -9.38 14.93
CA GLU A 48 -0.86 -9.75 14.92
C GLU A 48 -1.10 -10.98 14.07
N ILE A 49 -0.37 -11.11 12.95
CA ILE A 49 -0.39 -12.31 12.10
C ILE A 49 0.14 -13.51 12.88
N ALA A 50 1.27 -13.37 13.56
CA ALA A 50 1.87 -14.39 14.42
C ALA A 50 0.87 -14.90 15.47
N ASN A 51 0.19 -13.98 16.17
CA ASN A 51 -0.83 -14.32 17.17
C ASN A 51 -2.04 -15.06 16.57
N ARG A 52 -2.50 -14.67 15.37
CA ARG A 52 -3.63 -15.34 14.69
C ARG A 52 -3.29 -16.74 14.21
N VAL A 53 -2.08 -16.92 13.68
CA VAL A 53 -1.62 -18.23 13.15
C VAL A 53 -1.05 -19.11 14.28
N LYS A 54 -0.83 -18.56 15.48
CA LYS A 54 -0.18 -19.22 16.63
C LYS A 54 1.23 -19.71 16.27
N ILE A 55 2.00 -18.86 15.60
CA ILE A 55 3.41 -19.10 15.23
C ILE A 55 4.23 -17.98 15.87
N ASP A 56 5.47 -18.28 16.25
CA ASP A 56 6.37 -17.26 16.76
C ASP A 56 6.67 -16.15 15.73
N ALA A 57 6.80 -14.91 16.21
CA ALA A 57 6.95 -13.74 15.35
C ALA A 57 8.24 -13.77 14.51
N GLU A 58 9.32 -14.39 15.01
CA GLU A 58 10.58 -14.49 14.28
C GLU A 58 10.45 -15.37 13.03
N ILE A 59 9.66 -16.44 13.11
CA ILE A 59 9.41 -17.35 11.99
C ILE A 59 8.56 -16.64 10.93
N VAL A 60 7.54 -15.89 11.36
CA VAL A 60 6.71 -15.10 10.44
C VAL A 60 7.56 -14.04 9.74
N GLU A 61 8.47 -13.37 10.44
CA GLU A 61 9.36 -12.39 9.83
C GLU A 61 10.28 -13.01 8.77
N ARG A 62 10.89 -14.17 9.07
CA ARG A 62 11.72 -14.92 8.11
C ARG A 62 10.92 -15.35 6.88
N CYS A 63 9.71 -15.86 7.09
CA CYS A 63 8.81 -16.25 6.02
C CYS A 63 8.45 -15.05 5.13
N VAL A 64 8.03 -13.91 5.72
CA VAL A 64 7.71 -12.70 4.95
C VAL A 64 8.92 -12.21 4.14
N ARG A 65 10.12 -12.27 4.71
CA ARG A 65 11.36 -11.91 3.99
C ARG A 65 11.59 -12.82 2.78
N GLN A 66 11.39 -14.12 2.93
CA GLN A 66 11.48 -15.08 1.82
C GLN A 66 10.44 -14.80 0.74
N LEU A 67 9.20 -14.47 1.12
CA LEU A 67 8.13 -14.16 0.17
C LEU A 67 8.38 -12.86 -0.60
N ILE A 68 9.02 -11.88 0.04
CA ILE A 68 9.50 -10.68 -0.64
C ILE A 68 10.61 -11.03 -1.63
N TYR A 69 11.56 -11.87 -1.23
CA TYR A 69 12.65 -12.34 -2.10
C TYR A 69 12.12 -13.09 -3.33
N CYS A 70 11.13 -13.97 -3.16
CA CYS A 70 10.45 -14.65 -4.25
C CYS A 70 9.57 -13.73 -5.11
N GLY A 71 9.38 -12.46 -4.72
CA GLY A 71 8.51 -11.53 -5.40
C GLY A 71 7.02 -11.89 -5.29
N THR A 72 6.61 -12.65 -4.29
CA THR A 72 5.19 -12.95 -4.03
C THR A 72 4.51 -11.82 -3.26
N ILE A 73 5.29 -10.93 -2.64
CA ILE A 73 4.80 -9.86 -1.75
C ILE A 73 5.59 -8.59 -2.01
N ILE A 74 4.93 -7.44 -1.90
CA ILE A 74 5.58 -6.13 -1.93
C ILE A 74 5.26 -5.38 -0.65
N LEU A 75 6.26 -4.74 -0.06
CA LEU A 75 6.07 -3.86 1.09
C LEU A 75 5.57 -2.49 0.61
N LEU A 76 4.42 -2.05 1.13
CA LEU A 76 3.89 -0.71 0.91
C LEU A 76 4.04 0.12 2.18
N PRO A 77 4.38 1.41 2.09
CA PRO A 77 4.53 2.26 3.27
C PRO A 77 3.23 2.30 4.08
N GLN A 78 3.36 2.43 5.41
CA GLN A 78 2.19 2.53 6.29
C GLN A 78 1.31 3.73 5.90
N PHE A 79 0.01 3.47 5.83
CA PHE A 79 -1.00 4.49 5.61
C PHE A 79 -1.23 5.29 6.91
N LEU A 80 -0.99 6.60 6.86
CA LEU A 80 -1.35 7.54 7.94
C LEU A 80 -1.93 8.81 7.35
N TYR A 81 -2.93 9.40 8.01
CA TYR A 81 -3.51 10.68 7.62
C TYR A 81 -2.55 11.87 7.75
N SER A 82 -1.55 11.77 8.61
CA SER A 82 -0.51 12.78 8.76
C SER A 82 0.51 12.77 7.62
N ASN A 83 0.58 11.69 6.84
CA ASN A 83 1.51 11.60 5.73
C ASN A 83 1.04 12.44 4.54
N CYS A 84 2.00 12.90 3.74
CA CYS A 84 1.74 13.58 2.48
C CYS A 84 1.94 12.59 1.31
N TYR A 85 0.98 12.55 0.39
CA TYR A 85 1.02 11.72 -0.81
C TYR A 85 0.81 12.61 -2.03
N TYR A 86 1.51 12.30 -3.12
CA TYR A 86 1.43 13.08 -4.34
C TYR A 86 1.46 12.16 -5.57
N THR A 87 0.84 12.62 -6.65
CA THR A 87 0.85 11.91 -7.94
C THR A 87 2.18 12.11 -8.66
N THR A 88 2.67 11.05 -9.31
CA THR A 88 3.84 11.09 -10.19
C THR A 88 3.43 11.22 -11.66
N GLU A 89 4.40 11.37 -12.55
CA GLU A 89 4.17 11.46 -13.99
C GLU A 89 3.49 10.23 -14.58
N LYS A 90 3.67 9.05 -13.96
CA LYS A 90 2.99 7.80 -14.35
C LYS A 90 1.47 7.91 -14.26
N PHE A 91 0.94 8.89 -13.51
CA PHE A 91 -0.49 9.17 -13.48
C PHE A 91 -1.05 9.52 -14.86
N LYS A 92 -0.26 10.16 -15.74
CA LYS A 92 -0.67 10.44 -17.13
C LYS A 92 -0.91 9.15 -17.93
N ILE A 93 -0.13 8.12 -17.67
CA ILE A 93 -0.29 6.80 -18.31
C ILE A 93 -1.55 6.13 -17.75
N PHE A 94 -1.77 6.23 -16.44
CA PHE A 94 -2.99 5.71 -15.79
C PHE A 94 -4.28 6.34 -16.35
N ILE A 95 -4.29 7.65 -16.65
CA ILE A 95 -5.45 8.32 -17.28
C ILE A 95 -5.80 7.70 -18.65
N LYS A 96 -4.81 7.20 -19.39
CA LYS A 96 -5.04 6.58 -20.70
C LYS A 96 -5.47 5.10 -20.60
N ALA A 97 -5.09 4.41 -19.52
CA ALA A 97 -5.30 2.98 -19.36
C ALA A 97 -6.67 2.63 -18.73
N PHE A 98 -7.65 2.32 -19.57
CA PHE A 98 -9.02 1.99 -19.11
C PHE A 98 -9.12 0.70 -18.29
N ILE A 99 -8.30 -0.31 -18.60
CA ILE A 99 -8.30 -1.60 -17.89
C ILE A 99 -7.91 -1.39 -16.42
N THR A 100 -6.81 -0.67 -16.18
CA THR A 100 -6.32 -0.37 -14.84
C THR A 100 -7.29 0.53 -14.06
N GLN A 101 -8.01 1.43 -14.75
CA GLN A 101 -9.06 2.23 -14.11
C GLN A 101 -10.22 1.38 -13.62
N LYS A 102 -10.69 0.41 -14.44
CA LYS A 102 -11.73 -0.53 -14.03
C LYS A 102 -11.31 -1.38 -12.83
N GLU A 103 -10.08 -1.91 -12.85
CA GLU A 103 -9.50 -2.63 -11.71
C GLU A 103 -9.45 -1.76 -10.45
N CYS A 104 -9.07 -0.49 -10.60
CA CYS A 104 -9.07 0.47 -9.50
C CYS A 104 -10.49 0.71 -8.95
N CYS A 105 -11.48 0.91 -9.83
CA CYS A 105 -12.87 1.08 -9.44
C CYS A 105 -13.38 -0.11 -8.63
N GLU A 106 -13.00 -1.34 -8.97
CA GLU A 106 -13.41 -2.54 -8.23
C GLU A 106 -12.70 -2.63 -6.87
N PHE A 107 -11.38 -2.42 -6.87
CA PHE A 107 -10.55 -2.58 -5.67
C PHE A 107 -10.88 -1.55 -4.59
N VAL A 108 -11.14 -0.31 -4.98
CA VAL A 108 -11.28 0.83 -4.06
C VAL A 108 -12.67 0.90 -3.41
N LYS A 109 -13.65 0.08 -3.84
CA LYS A 109 -14.99 0.04 -3.24
C LYS A 109 -14.90 -0.20 -1.73
N ARG A 110 -15.65 0.62 -1.00
CA ARG A 110 -15.79 0.50 0.46
C ARG A 110 -16.89 -0.49 0.82
N LYS A 111 -18.10 -0.27 0.32
CA LYS A 111 -19.25 -1.17 0.51
C LYS A 111 -19.59 -1.84 -0.82
N SER A 112 -19.64 -3.17 -0.84
CA SER A 112 -19.97 -3.98 -2.01
C SER A 112 -21.43 -3.82 -2.47
N CYS A 113 -22.33 -3.39 -1.57
CA CYS A 113 -23.75 -3.22 -1.85
C CYS A 113 -24.12 -1.89 -2.55
N LEU A 114 -23.21 -0.92 -2.56
CA LEU A 114 -23.44 0.38 -3.20
C LEU A 114 -22.78 0.40 -4.58
N PRO A 115 -23.32 1.19 -5.54
CA PRO A 115 -22.65 1.39 -6.82
C PRO A 115 -21.21 1.86 -6.59
N GLY A 116 -20.30 1.29 -7.38
CA GLY A 116 -18.89 1.64 -7.31
C GLY A 116 -18.61 3.08 -7.76
N PRO A 117 -17.50 3.67 -7.32
CA PRO A 117 -17.06 4.97 -7.83
C PRO A 117 -16.82 4.91 -9.35
N GLU A 118 -17.22 5.96 -10.05
CA GLU A 118 -16.90 6.10 -11.47
C GLU A 118 -15.40 6.40 -11.65
N ALA A 119 -14.82 5.99 -12.77
CA ALA A 119 -13.42 6.30 -13.09
C ALA A 119 -13.13 7.81 -13.03
N ARG A 120 -14.09 8.67 -13.44
CA ARG A 120 -13.98 10.13 -13.37
C ARG A 120 -13.76 10.63 -11.94
N ASP A 121 -14.48 10.05 -10.98
CA ASP A 121 -14.37 10.41 -9.57
C ASP A 121 -13.01 10.02 -9.01
N ILE A 122 -12.52 8.81 -9.33
CA ILE A 122 -11.20 8.33 -8.92
C ILE A 122 -10.09 9.21 -9.50
N LEU A 123 -10.19 9.58 -10.78
CA LEU A 123 -9.23 10.48 -11.42
C LEU A 123 -9.23 11.87 -10.77
N ARG A 124 -10.41 12.39 -10.40
CA ARG A 124 -10.54 13.65 -9.65
C ARG A 124 -9.89 13.55 -8.27
N LEU A 125 -10.07 12.43 -7.57
CA LEU A 125 -9.47 12.16 -6.26
C LEU A 125 -7.95 12.13 -6.34
N TYR A 126 -7.37 11.40 -7.29
CA TYR A 126 -5.92 11.36 -7.50
C TYR A 126 -5.37 12.71 -7.95
N GLY A 127 -6.05 13.43 -8.85
CA GLY A 127 -5.65 14.80 -9.24
C GLY A 127 -5.69 15.81 -8.08
N GLY A 128 -6.37 15.46 -6.99
CA GLY A 128 -6.37 16.24 -5.75
C GLY A 128 -5.11 16.05 -4.88
N LEU A 129 -4.32 14.99 -5.09
CA LEU A 129 -3.11 14.71 -4.30
C LEU A 129 -1.97 15.62 -4.76
N ARG A 130 -1.64 16.61 -3.94
CA ARG A 130 -0.60 17.60 -4.22
C ARG A 130 0.60 17.42 -3.28
N PRO A 131 1.83 17.69 -3.75
CA PRO A 131 2.99 17.71 -2.88
C PRO A 131 2.81 18.72 -1.75
N GLY A 132 3.26 18.38 -0.54
CA GLY A 132 3.14 19.21 0.66
C GLY A 132 1.76 19.19 1.35
N TRP A 133 0.72 18.58 0.74
CA TRP A 133 -0.59 18.45 1.38
C TRP A 133 -0.68 17.18 2.21
N LYS A 134 -1.05 17.31 3.49
CA LYS A 134 -1.38 16.17 4.35
C LYS A 134 -2.64 15.48 3.83
N LEU A 135 -2.67 14.16 3.97
CA LEU A 135 -3.82 13.36 3.55
C LEU A 135 -5.10 13.72 4.33
N SER A 136 -4.99 14.17 5.59
CA SER A 136 -6.12 14.71 6.37
C SER A 136 -6.83 15.89 5.68
N ASN A 137 -6.05 16.81 5.11
CA ASN A 137 -6.56 18.01 4.45
C ASN A 137 -7.22 17.63 3.12
N TRP A 138 -6.58 16.70 2.37
CA TRP A 138 -7.16 16.11 1.17
C TRP A 138 -8.50 15.41 1.47
N HIS A 139 -8.55 14.59 2.52
CA HIS A 139 -9.75 13.86 2.93
C HIS A 139 -10.89 14.82 3.27
N SER A 140 -10.60 15.91 3.99
CA SER A 140 -11.60 16.91 4.37
C SER A 140 -12.18 17.65 3.16
N ARG A 141 -11.34 17.93 2.15
CA ARG A 141 -11.75 18.66 0.93
C ARG A 141 -12.54 17.81 -0.06
N PHE A 142 -12.09 16.59 -0.32
CA PHE A 142 -12.67 15.73 -1.36
C PHE A 142 -13.71 14.75 -0.83
N ASN A 143 -13.62 14.37 0.46
CA ASN A 143 -14.50 13.44 1.14
C ASN A 143 -14.80 12.16 0.32
N PRO A 144 -13.79 11.27 0.14
CA PRO A 144 -13.91 10.08 -0.70
C PRO A 144 -15.06 9.13 -0.27
N ARG A 145 -15.46 9.18 1.00
CA ARG A 145 -16.53 8.35 1.55
C ARG A 145 -17.90 8.65 0.93
N ARG A 146 -18.13 9.88 0.44
CA ARG A 146 -19.35 10.24 -0.29
C ARG A 146 -19.49 9.47 -1.61
N GLN A 147 -18.37 9.06 -2.20
CA GLN A 147 -18.31 8.33 -3.47
C GLN A 147 -18.10 6.82 -3.26
N ASN A 148 -18.33 6.30 -2.05
CA ASN A 148 -18.10 4.90 -1.69
C ASN A 148 -16.65 4.42 -1.92
N VAL A 149 -15.69 5.35 -1.86
CA VAL A 149 -14.25 5.09 -2.01
C VAL A 149 -13.63 4.86 -0.63
N ASP A 150 -12.87 3.77 -0.49
CA ASP A 150 -11.99 3.56 0.65
C ASP A 150 -10.65 4.29 0.42
N GLU A 151 -10.40 5.33 1.21
CA GLU A 151 -9.18 6.14 1.14
C GLU A 151 -7.89 5.32 1.23
N ARG A 152 -7.89 4.23 2.01
CA ARG A 152 -6.71 3.42 2.24
C ARG A 152 -6.37 2.60 1.00
N LYS A 153 -7.37 1.91 0.46
CA LYS A 153 -7.23 1.09 -0.75
C LYS A 153 -6.86 1.95 -1.96
N LEU A 154 -7.40 3.17 -2.05
CA LEU A 154 -7.03 4.13 -3.07
C LEU A 154 -5.53 4.44 -3.05
N ILE A 155 -4.99 4.85 -1.89
CA ILE A 155 -3.56 5.16 -1.78
C ILE A 155 -2.69 3.91 -2.02
N GLN A 156 -3.09 2.75 -1.50
CA GLN A 156 -2.36 1.50 -1.71
C GLN A 156 -2.26 1.12 -3.19
N PHE A 157 -3.37 1.21 -3.91
CA PHE A 157 -3.40 0.96 -5.35
C PHE A 157 -2.47 1.93 -6.09
N GLY A 158 -2.55 3.23 -5.78
CA GLY A 158 -1.70 4.24 -6.39
C GLY A 158 -0.20 4.00 -6.18
N ILE A 159 0.20 3.56 -4.98
CA ILE A 159 1.60 3.26 -4.68
C ILE A 159 2.03 1.97 -5.37
N TYR A 160 1.17 0.95 -5.41
CA TYR A 160 1.47 -0.32 -6.08
C TYR A 160 1.77 -0.15 -7.57
N TYR A 161 0.93 0.59 -8.31
CA TYR A 161 1.20 0.91 -9.72
C TYR A 161 2.26 2.03 -9.89
N GLY A 162 2.70 2.65 -8.80
CA GLY A 162 3.77 3.64 -8.78
C GLY A 162 3.39 5.03 -9.31
N PHE A 163 2.10 5.30 -9.48
CA PHE A 163 1.61 6.63 -9.87
C PHE A 163 1.29 7.54 -8.68
N VAL A 164 1.30 7.01 -7.45
CA VAL A 164 1.31 7.78 -6.20
C VAL A 164 2.60 7.47 -5.45
N ARG A 165 3.22 8.50 -4.86
CA ARG A 165 4.35 8.33 -3.95
C ARG A 165 4.07 9.03 -2.63
N LYS A 166 4.63 8.47 -1.55
CA LYS A 166 4.68 9.10 -0.24
C LYS A 166 5.83 10.11 -0.26
N GLN A 167 5.58 11.32 0.23
CA GLN A 167 6.63 12.31 0.46
C GLN A 167 7.31 12.01 1.80
N GLU A 168 8.62 11.82 1.76
CA GLU A 168 9.44 11.59 2.94
C GLU A 168 10.41 12.77 3.11
N ILE A 169 10.51 13.25 4.35
CA ILE A 169 11.36 14.39 4.70
C ILE A 169 12.49 13.80 5.54
N TYR A 170 13.71 13.97 5.06
CA TYR A 170 14.91 13.50 5.73
C TYR A 170 15.79 14.69 6.10
N PRO A 171 16.26 14.81 7.36
CA PRO A 171 17.21 15.85 7.72
C PRO A 171 18.53 15.60 7.00
N VAL A 172 19.13 16.67 6.47
CA VAL A 172 20.45 16.61 5.83
C VAL A 172 21.44 17.30 6.76
N THR A 173 22.48 16.59 7.15
CA THR A 173 23.61 17.18 7.88
C THR A 173 24.45 17.97 6.89
N LEU A 174 24.43 19.30 7.00
CA LEU A 174 25.38 20.14 6.29
C LEU A 174 26.72 20.02 6.99
N LYS A 175 27.80 19.77 6.24
CA LYS A 175 29.16 19.83 6.81
C LYS A 175 29.40 21.26 7.31
N PRO A 176 30.04 21.45 8.47
CA PRO A 176 30.41 22.79 8.90
C PRO A 176 31.33 23.39 7.82
N GLU A 177 30.94 24.56 7.31
CA GLU A 177 31.75 25.35 6.39
C GLU A 177 33.11 25.60 7.06
N GLU A 178 34.20 25.06 6.50
CA GLU A 178 35.55 25.43 6.92
C GLU A 178 35.71 26.92 6.62
N THR A 179 35.56 27.74 7.66
CA THR A 179 35.76 29.18 7.58
C THR A 179 37.23 29.39 7.33
N LYS A 180 37.55 29.77 6.09
CA LYS A 180 38.91 30.07 5.64
C LYS A 180 39.31 31.48 6.07
#